data_AF-A0A2W6AD49-F1
#
_entry.id   AF-A0A2W6AD49-F1
#
_cell.length_a   1.000
_cell.length_b   1.000
_cell.length_c   1.000
_cell.angle_alpha   90.00
_cell.angle_beta   90.00
_cell.angle_gamma   90.00
#
_symmetry.space_group_name_H-M   'P 1'
#
loop_
_entity.id
_entity.type
_entity.pdbx_description
1 polymer ?
#
loop_
_entity_poly.entity_id
_entity_poly.type
_entity_poly.pdbx_seq_one_letter_code
_entity_poly.pdbx_strand_id
1 'polypeptide(L)'
;MKPGLPFALTMIALVGSGVALAAFNGHAEQSPANVPAGTEKHVFSPAERAAFPDARIAALHAGLKLTPEQEKLWPTVETAVRTAANNATARRQKFKDAPAPASLVDWLRRRGENAVARGQNLEAIADAAAPLYATLNDDQKHRLPVLMQALKPHFLQRRFAMMGGGQEHWRRRGGWDEPEGFAPEDGDPSGPNER
;
A
#
# COMPACT_ATOMS: atom_id res chain seq x y z
N MET A 1 40.63 13.94 3.48
CA MET A 1 39.29 14.01 4.11
C MET A 1 38.28 13.56 3.06
N LYS A 2 37.55 12.47 3.31
CA LYS A 2 36.57 11.89 2.36
C LYS A 2 35.23 12.62 2.53
N PRO A 3 34.56 13.08 1.47
CA PRO A 3 33.19 13.57 1.58
C PRO A 3 32.26 12.37 1.83
N GLY A 4 31.56 12.39 2.96
CA GLY A 4 30.52 11.41 3.28
C GLY A 4 29.36 11.57 2.31
N LEU A 5 29.04 10.48 1.60
CA LEU A 5 27.83 10.33 0.79
C LEU A 5 26.60 10.65 1.66
N PRO A 6 25.69 11.56 1.27
CA PRO A 6 24.47 11.77 2.04
C PRO A 6 23.59 10.51 1.96
N PHE A 7 23.19 10.04 3.14
CA PHE A 7 22.29 8.91 3.35
C PHE A 7 21.06 9.00 2.45
N ALA A 8 20.75 7.86 1.84
CA ALA A 8 19.68 7.62 0.89
C ALA A 8 18.33 8.22 1.33
N LEU A 9 17.83 9.17 0.54
CA LEU A 9 16.47 9.66 0.58
C LEU A 9 15.52 8.55 0.10
N THR A 10 15.13 7.64 0.99
CA THR A 10 14.05 6.69 0.72
C THR A 10 12.72 7.42 0.83
N MET A 11 12.37 8.16 -0.22
CA MET A 11 11.02 8.68 -0.47
C MET A 11 10.08 7.51 -0.66
N ILE A 12 9.54 6.97 0.43
CA ILE A 12 8.51 5.94 0.36
C ILE A 12 7.23 6.64 -0.12
N ALA A 13 7.06 6.56 -1.43
CA ALA A 13 5.92 7.02 -2.17
C ALA A 13 4.62 6.69 -1.41
N LEU A 14 3.78 7.70 -1.18
CA LEU A 14 2.36 7.51 -0.85
C LEU A 14 1.46 8.18 -1.88
N VAL A 15 0.44 7.43 -2.35
CA VAL A 15 -0.67 7.73 -3.28
C VAL A 15 -0.94 6.53 -4.19
N GLY A 16 -1.54 5.49 -3.60
CA GLY A 16 -2.21 4.41 -4.33
C GLY A 16 -1.28 3.31 -4.86
N SER A 17 -1.02 2.29 -4.05
CA SER A 17 -0.56 0.99 -4.54
C SER A 17 -1.38 -0.09 -3.85
N GLY A 18 -2.59 -0.33 -4.35
CA GLY A 18 -3.18 -1.66 -4.25
C GLY A 18 -2.60 -2.48 -5.39
N VAL A 19 -1.51 -3.21 -5.14
CA VAL A 19 -1.02 -4.21 -6.09
C VAL A 19 -1.75 -5.52 -5.76
N ALA A 20 -2.74 -5.87 -6.59
CA ALA A 20 -3.17 -7.25 -6.73
C ALA A 20 -2.55 -7.75 -8.03
N LEU A 21 -1.52 -8.59 -7.92
CA LEU A 21 -1.10 -9.46 -9.00
C LEU A 21 -2.09 -10.63 -9.04
N ALA A 22 -3.06 -10.58 -9.95
CA ALA A 22 -3.79 -11.76 -10.37
C ALA A 22 -3.15 -12.22 -11.69
N ALA A 23 -2.56 -13.41 -11.68
CA ALA A 23 -1.95 -14.03 -12.84
C ALA A 23 -3.01 -14.26 -13.92
N PHE A 24 -2.69 -13.90 -15.16
CA PHE A 24 -3.35 -14.43 -16.34
C PHE A 24 -3.11 -15.94 -16.35
N ASN A 25 -4.14 -16.73 -16.09
CA ASN A 25 -4.28 -18.08 -16.61
C ASN A 25 -5.77 -18.37 -16.76
N GLY A 26 -6.18 -18.69 -17.99
CA GLY A 26 -7.55 -19.04 -18.31
C GLY A 26 -7.91 -20.39 -17.71
N HIS A 27 -8.82 -20.36 -16.75
CA HIS A 27 -9.84 -21.39 -16.56
C HIS A 27 -11.08 -20.68 -16.03
N ALA A 28 -12.21 -20.92 -16.71
CA ALA A 28 -13.51 -20.45 -16.27
C ALA A 28 -13.81 -21.05 -14.88
N GLU A 29 -13.71 -20.25 -13.83
CA GLU A 29 -14.21 -20.64 -12.51
C GLU A 29 -15.74 -20.62 -12.53
N GLN A 30 -16.30 -21.82 -12.60
CA GLN A 30 -17.67 -22.09 -12.16
C GLN A 30 -17.82 -21.58 -10.73
N SER A 31 -18.75 -20.64 -10.53
CA SER A 31 -19.08 -20.11 -9.21
C SER A 31 -19.63 -21.23 -8.32
N PRO A 32 -19.08 -21.48 -7.13
CA PRO A 32 -19.81 -22.25 -6.13
C PRO A 32 -20.92 -21.34 -5.59
N ALA A 33 -22.16 -21.76 -5.88
CA ALA A 33 -23.32 -21.29 -5.17
C ALA A 33 -23.12 -21.53 -3.66
N ASN A 34 -23.58 -20.55 -2.86
CA ASN A 34 -23.72 -20.57 -1.40
C ASN A 34 -22.49 -20.10 -0.59
N VAL A 35 -22.37 -18.76 -0.46
CA VAL A 35 -21.64 -18.11 0.64
C VAL A 35 -22.69 -17.62 1.64
N PRO A 36 -22.63 -17.98 2.94
CA PRO A 36 -23.63 -17.53 3.91
C PRO A 36 -23.60 -15.99 4.04
N ALA A 37 -24.78 -15.39 3.98
CA ALA A 37 -24.99 -13.95 4.14
C ALA A 37 -24.60 -13.51 5.55
N GLY A 38 -23.40 -12.95 5.70
CA GLY A 38 -22.89 -12.58 7.02
C GLY A 38 -21.47 -12.04 7.03
N THR A 39 -21.13 -11.14 6.12
CA THR A 39 -20.00 -10.22 6.34
C THR A 39 -20.36 -8.92 5.67
N GLU A 40 -21.07 -8.05 6.39
CA GLU A 40 -21.25 -6.67 5.96
C GLU A 40 -19.86 -6.04 5.85
N LYS A 41 -19.32 -6.02 4.63
CA LYS A 41 -18.13 -5.23 4.34
C LYS A 41 -18.52 -3.79 4.65
N HIS A 42 -18.01 -3.22 5.73
CA HIS A 42 -18.24 -1.81 6.05
C HIS A 42 -17.70 -0.95 4.89
N VAL A 43 -18.59 -0.57 3.98
CA VAL A 43 -18.26 0.29 2.84
C VAL A 43 -18.40 1.71 3.34
N PHE A 44 -17.27 2.35 3.66
CA PHE A 44 -17.27 3.76 4.04
C PHE A 44 -18.05 4.64 3.05
N SER A 45 -18.69 5.70 3.51
CA SER A 45 -19.26 6.74 2.64
C SER A 45 -18.15 7.56 1.95
N PRO A 46 -18.44 8.31 0.88
CA PRO A 46 -17.47 9.24 0.29
C PRO A 46 -16.92 10.26 1.28
N ALA A 47 -17.77 10.79 2.17
CA ALA A 47 -17.39 11.75 3.21
C ALA A 47 -16.43 11.12 4.23
N GLU A 48 -16.73 9.90 4.69
CA GLU A 48 -15.84 9.16 5.60
C GLU A 48 -14.48 8.87 4.95
N ARG A 49 -14.46 8.56 3.64
CA ARG A 49 -13.20 8.38 2.91
C ARG A 49 -12.38 9.67 2.82
N ALA A 50 -13.03 10.82 2.68
CA ALA A 50 -12.39 12.13 2.62
C ALA A 50 -11.90 12.61 4.01
N ALA A 51 -12.49 12.15 5.10
CA ALA A 51 -12.03 12.48 6.46
C ALA A 51 -10.63 11.93 6.77
N PHE A 52 -10.21 10.82 6.16
CA PHE A 52 -8.88 10.23 6.40
C PHE A 52 -7.71 11.09 5.92
N PRO A 53 -7.66 11.62 4.67
CA PRO A 53 -6.59 12.53 4.27
C PRO A 53 -6.58 13.81 5.12
N ASP A 54 -7.74 14.37 5.48
CA ASP A 54 -7.82 15.55 6.35
C ASP A 54 -7.22 15.29 7.73
N ALA A 55 -7.57 14.17 8.35
CA ALA A 55 -7.01 13.77 9.64
C ALA A 55 -5.49 13.57 9.58
N ARG A 56 -4.95 13.05 8.45
CA ARG A 56 -3.50 12.92 8.27
C ARG A 56 -2.81 14.26 8.13
N ILE A 57 -3.42 15.22 7.42
CA ILE A 57 -2.89 16.58 7.28
C ILE A 57 -2.86 17.27 8.64
N ALA A 58 -3.96 17.19 9.39
CA ALA A 58 -4.04 17.73 10.75
C ALA A 58 -3.04 17.08 11.71
N ALA A 59 -2.86 15.74 11.63
CA ALA A 59 -1.87 15.04 12.44
C ALA A 59 -0.43 15.41 12.09
N LEU A 60 -0.13 15.66 10.80
CA LEU A 60 1.19 16.13 10.37
C LEU A 60 1.48 17.53 10.93
N HIS A 61 0.49 18.43 10.83
CA HIS A 61 0.57 19.77 11.38
C HIS A 61 0.84 19.76 12.89
N ALA A 62 0.02 19.03 13.65
CA ALA A 62 0.16 18.91 15.10
C ALA A 62 1.48 18.23 15.52
N GLY A 63 1.93 17.22 14.75
CA GLY A 63 3.16 16.48 15.04
C GLY A 63 4.44 17.29 14.81
N LEU A 64 4.42 18.24 13.86
CA LEU A 64 5.55 19.11 13.55
C LEU A 64 5.81 20.15 14.64
N LYS A 65 4.81 20.49 15.46
CA LYS A 65 4.91 21.53 16.51
C LYS A 65 5.58 22.80 15.97
N LEU A 66 4.96 23.39 14.96
CA LEU A 66 5.48 24.57 14.28
C LEU A 66 5.54 25.78 15.23
N THR A 67 6.57 26.62 15.06
CA THR A 67 6.62 27.93 15.72
C THR A 67 5.66 28.92 15.03
N PRO A 68 5.30 30.05 15.66
CA PRO A 68 4.42 31.05 15.05
C PRO A 68 4.92 31.58 13.68
N GLU A 69 6.23 31.63 13.48
CA GLU A 69 6.85 32.04 12.22
C GLU A 69 6.73 30.96 11.16
N GLN A 70 6.94 29.70 11.53
CA GLN A 70 6.81 28.55 10.65
C GLN A 70 5.35 28.30 10.24
N GLU A 71 4.41 28.56 11.16
CA GLU A 71 2.97 28.40 10.95
C GLU A 71 2.47 29.21 9.74
N LYS A 72 3.09 30.35 9.46
CA LYS A 72 2.77 31.20 8.30
C LYS A 72 3.05 30.52 6.95
N LEU A 73 3.94 29.51 6.94
CA LEU A 73 4.30 28.76 5.74
C LEU A 73 3.42 27.51 5.55
N TRP A 74 2.69 27.09 6.58
CA TRP A 74 1.85 25.89 6.54
C TRP A 74 0.72 25.93 5.50
N PRO A 75 -0.02 27.04 5.28
CA PRO A 75 -1.15 27.06 4.35
C PRO A 75 -0.79 26.65 2.91
N THR A 76 0.41 27.01 2.45
CA THR A 76 0.92 26.63 1.12
C THR A 76 1.16 25.12 1.03
N VAL A 77 1.74 24.53 2.08
CA VAL A 77 1.99 23.09 2.18
C VAL A 77 0.67 22.32 2.26
N GLU A 78 -0.23 22.75 3.11
CA GLU A 78 -1.55 22.14 3.27
C GLU A 78 -2.32 22.13 1.95
N THR A 79 -2.34 23.26 1.23
CA THR A 79 -3.01 23.37 -0.06
C THR A 79 -2.43 22.40 -1.09
N ALA A 80 -1.10 22.29 -1.16
CA ALA A 80 -0.43 21.36 -2.08
C ALA A 80 -0.77 19.89 -1.74
N VAL A 81 -0.75 19.52 -0.47
CA VAL A 81 -1.07 18.16 -0.01
C VAL A 81 -2.55 17.82 -0.25
N ARG A 82 -3.47 18.75 0.01
CA ARG A 82 -4.92 18.59 -0.28
C ARG A 82 -5.16 18.41 -1.78
N THR A 83 -4.51 19.23 -2.61
CA THR A 83 -4.58 19.12 -4.07
C THR A 83 -4.09 17.76 -4.55
N ALA A 84 -2.95 17.29 -4.04
CA ALA A 84 -2.43 15.97 -4.34
C ALA A 84 -3.38 14.83 -3.93
N ALA A 85 -4.04 14.96 -2.77
CA ALA A 85 -5.02 13.99 -2.28
C ALA A 85 -6.29 13.96 -3.15
N ASN A 86 -6.76 15.12 -3.61
CA ASN A 86 -7.88 15.23 -4.55
C ASN A 86 -7.52 14.59 -5.90
N ASN A 87 -6.34 14.89 -6.43
CA ASN A 87 -5.83 14.29 -7.67
C ASN A 87 -5.72 12.76 -7.55
N ALA A 88 -5.29 12.25 -6.39
CA ALA A 88 -5.26 10.81 -6.10
C ALA A 88 -6.65 10.18 -6.11
N THR A 89 -7.63 10.85 -5.51
CA THR A 89 -9.02 10.39 -5.44
C THR A 89 -9.66 10.37 -6.82
N ALA A 90 -9.50 11.45 -7.59
CA ALA A 90 -10.00 11.55 -8.96
C ALA A 90 -9.37 10.48 -9.87
N ARG A 91 -8.06 10.23 -9.76
CA ARG A 91 -7.41 9.11 -10.47
C ARG A 91 -8.02 7.78 -10.07
N ARG A 92 -8.21 7.52 -8.77
CA ARG A 92 -8.79 6.26 -8.32
C ARG A 92 -10.20 6.04 -8.86
N GLN A 93 -11.02 7.09 -8.94
CA GLN A 93 -12.36 7.02 -9.57
C GLN A 93 -12.24 6.72 -11.06
N LYS A 94 -11.43 7.48 -11.80
CA LYS A 94 -11.15 7.20 -13.22
C LYS A 94 -10.71 5.76 -13.48
N PHE A 95 -9.87 5.18 -12.61
CA PHE A 95 -9.45 3.78 -12.72
C PHE A 95 -10.55 2.77 -12.42
N LYS A 96 -11.50 3.09 -11.53
CA LYS A 96 -12.65 2.23 -11.23
C LYS A 96 -13.68 2.24 -12.35
N ASP A 97 -13.88 3.41 -12.96
CA ASP A 97 -14.90 3.61 -13.99
C ASP A 97 -14.38 3.25 -15.39
N ALA A 98 -13.05 3.18 -15.56
CA ALA A 98 -12.44 2.79 -16.82
C ALA A 98 -12.60 1.28 -17.11
N PRO A 99 -12.83 0.90 -18.38
CA PRO A 99 -12.82 -0.50 -18.79
C PRO A 99 -11.46 -1.14 -18.52
N ALA A 100 -11.45 -2.46 -18.34
CA ALA A 100 -10.22 -3.23 -18.21
C ALA A 100 -9.26 -2.93 -19.39
N PRO A 101 -7.94 -2.90 -19.15
CA PRO A 101 -6.98 -2.67 -20.22
C PRO A 101 -7.07 -3.79 -21.27
N ALA A 102 -7.08 -3.42 -22.55
CA ALA A 102 -7.21 -4.37 -23.66
C ALA A 102 -5.97 -5.26 -23.85
N SER A 103 -4.81 -4.84 -23.33
CA SER A 103 -3.55 -5.55 -23.45
C SER A 103 -2.60 -5.25 -22.28
N LEU A 104 -1.52 -6.05 -22.15
CA LEU A 104 -0.43 -5.76 -21.22
C LEU A 104 0.23 -4.40 -21.49
N VAL A 105 0.36 -4.02 -22.76
CA VAL A 105 0.94 -2.73 -23.18
C VAL A 105 0.08 -1.57 -22.69
N ASP A 106 -1.25 -1.68 -22.80
CA ASP A 106 -2.17 -0.66 -22.30
C ASP A 106 -2.17 -0.58 -20.77
N TRP A 107 -2.04 -1.72 -20.09
CA TRP A 107 -1.87 -1.73 -18.64
C TRP A 107 -0.59 -1.01 -18.20
N LEU A 108 0.54 -1.31 -18.87
CA LEU A 108 1.83 -0.65 -18.59
C LEU A 108 1.75 0.86 -18.86
N ARG A 109 1.11 1.27 -19.95
CA ARG A 109 0.91 2.69 -20.28
C ARG A 109 0.11 3.42 -19.20
N ARG A 110 -1.05 2.87 -18.83
CA ARG A 110 -1.89 3.42 -17.74
C ARG A 110 -1.14 3.49 -16.41
N ARG A 111 -0.29 2.49 -16.12
CA ARG A 111 0.56 2.50 -14.93
C ARG A 111 1.64 3.59 -15.00
N GLY A 112 2.24 3.81 -16.16
CA GLY A 112 3.22 4.87 -16.41
C GLY A 112 2.61 6.25 -16.23
N GLU A 113 1.46 6.53 -16.84
CA GLU A 113 0.72 7.79 -16.68
C GLU A 113 0.39 8.08 -15.22
N ASN A 114 -0.02 7.06 -14.47
CA ASN A 114 -0.22 7.17 -13.03
C ASN A 114 1.06 7.52 -12.26
N ALA A 115 2.19 6.91 -12.63
CA ALA A 115 3.47 7.18 -12.00
C ALA A 115 3.92 8.63 -12.27
N VAL A 116 3.77 9.11 -13.51
CA VAL A 116 4.06 10.50 -13.89
C VAL A 116 3.18 11.46 -13.11
N ALA A 117 1.86 11.25 -13.12
CA ALA A 117 0.92 12.10 -12.40
C ALA A 117 1.23 12.14 -10.89
N ARG A 118 1.67 11.01 -10.33
CA ARG A 118 2.11 10.94 -8.92
C ARG A 118 3.39 11.73 -8.69
N GLY A 119 4.37 11.61 -9.58
CA GLY A 119 5.61 12.38 -9.54
C GLY A 119 5.35 13.88 -9.51
N GLN A 120 4.48 14.37 -10.39
CA GLN A 120 4.08 15.79 -10.44
C GLN A 120 3.45 16.28 -9.13
N ASN A 121 2.63 15.47 -8.46
CA ASN A 121 2.09 15.89 -7.16
C ASN A 121 3.19 15.92 -6.07
N LEU A 122 4.16 15.00 -6.14
CA LEU A 122 5.26 14.97 -5.18
C LEU A 122 6.18 16.19 -5.35
N GLU A 123 6.47 16.55 -6.61
CA GLU A 123 7.21 17.76 -6.96
C GLU A 123 6.50 19.01 -6.43
N ALA A 124 5.20 19.17 -6.72
CA ALA A 124 4.42 20.31 -6.22
C ALA A 124 4.38 20.40 -4.68
N ILE A 125 4.31 19.26 -3.97
CA ILE A 125 4.41 19.24 -2.51
C ILE A 125 5.81 19.66 -2.05
N ALA A 126 6.87 19.17 -2.71
CA ALA A 126 8.24 19.50 -2.37
C ALA A 126 8.51 21.00 -2.55
N ASP A 127 8.07 21.59 -3.66
CA ASP A 127 8.21 23.02 -3.93
C ASP A 127 7.48 23.86 -2.88
N ALA A 128 6.24 23.48 -2.54
CA ALA A 128 5.45 24.15 -1.51
C ALA A 128 6.08 24.01 -0.11
N ALA A 129 6.68 22.86 0.19
CA ALA A 129 7.27 22.56 1.49
C ALA A 129 8.71 23.06 1.65
N ALA A 130 9.41 23.41 0.58
CA ALA A 130 10.81 23.82 0.63
C ALA A 130 11.07 24.99 1.61
N PRO A 131 10.27 26.09 1.62
CA PRO A 131 10.46 27.17 2.58
C PRO A 131 10.25 26.71 4.03
N LEU A 132 9.19 25.93 4.28
CA LEU A 132 8.90 25.42 5.62
C LEU A 132 10.04 24.50 6.10
N TYR A 133 10.46 23.55 5.26
CA TYR A 133 11.52 22.60 5.59
C TYR A 133 12.87 23.29 5.89
N ALA A 134 13.19 24.37 5.18
CA ALA A 134 14.39 25.17 5.45
C ALA A 134 14.38 25.80 6.85
N THR A 135 13.21 26.13 7.39
CA THR A 135 13.06 26.73 8.73
C THR A 135 12.94 25.70 9.86
N LEU A 136 12.77 24.41 9.56
CA LEU A 136 12.64 23.37 10.57
C LEU A 136 13.98 23.11 11.28
N ASN A 137 13.92 22.93 12.59
CA ASN A 137 15.06 22.45 13.38
C ASN A 137 15.27 20.93 13.21
N ASP A 138 16.40 20.41 13.72
CA ASP A 138 16.78 19.01 13.54
C ASP A 138 15.79 18.03 14.18
N ASP A 139 15.25 18.37 15.35
CA ASP A 139 14.22 17.56 16.02
C ASP A 139 12.94 17.43 15.17
N GLN A 140 12.49 18.52 14.57
CA GLN A 140 11.33 18.54 13.68
C GLN A 140 11.58 17.71 12.42
N LYS A 141 12.77 17.85 11.82
CA LYS A 141 13.18 17.06 10.65
C LYS A 141 13.26 15.57 10.97
N HIS A 142 13.78 15.19 12.14
CA HIS A 142 13.86 13.79 12.57
C HIS A 142 12.48 13.16 12.80
N ARG A 143 11.48 13.94 13.21
CA ARG A 143 10.10 13.46 13.40
C ARG A 143 9.35 13.21 12.10
N LEU A 144 9.68 13.91 11.02
CA LEU A 144 8.96 13.82 9.74
C LEU A 144 8.85 12.37 9.20
N PRO A 145 9.94 11.59 9.06
CA PRO A 145 9.84 10.21 8.57
C PRO A 145 8.97 9.31 9.46
N VAL A 146 9.05 9.50 10.78
CA VAL A 146 8.27 8.73 11.76
C VAL A 146 6.78 9.07 11.64
N LEU A 147 6.43 10.35 11.57
CA LEU A 147 5.06 10.81 11.37
C LEU A 147 4.50 10.30 10.04
N MET A 148 5.27 10.44 8.96
CA MET A 148 4.86 9.96 7.64
C MET A 148 4.63 8.44 7.62
N GLN A 149 5.47 7.66 8.31
CA GLN A 149 5.32 6.22 8.44
C GLN A 149 4.09 5.83 9.26
N ALA A 150 3.87 6.49 10.41
CA ALA A 150 2.74 6.23 11.30
C ALA A 150 1.39 6.56 10.64
N LEU A 151 1.36 7.55 9.75
CA LEU A 151 0.16 7.99 9.03
C LEU A 151 -0.13 7.14 7.78
N LYS A 152 0.71 6.16 7.43
CA LYS A 152 0.47 5.30 6.25
C LYS A 152 -0.79 4.45 6.43
N PRO A 153 -1.65 4.35 5.39
CA PRO A 153 -2.83 3.49 5.41
C PRO A 153 -2.50 2.04 5.78
N HIS A 154 -1.39 1.51 5.26
CA HIS A 154 -0.97 0.14 5.53
C HIS A 154 -0.52 -0.08 6.98
N PHE A 155 0.06 0.92 7.64
CA PHE A 155 0.42 0.82 9.06
C PHE A 155 -0.84 0.76 9.93
N LEU A 156 -1.80 1.65 9.66
CA LEU A 156 -3.08 1.67 10.36
C LEU A 156 -3.85 0.35 10.11
N GLN A 157 -4.01 -0.07 8.86
CA GLN A 157 -4.71 -1.32 8.53
C GLN A 157 -4.03 -2.56 9.12
N ARG A 158 -2.69 -2.66 9.07
CA ARG A 158 -1.96 -3.79 9.65
C ARG A 158 -2.08 -3.81 11.17
N ARG A 159 -1.99 -2.66 11.83
CA ARG A 159 -2.13 -2.57 13.29
C ARG A 159 -3.55 -2.90 13.75
N PHE A 160 -4.58 -2.43 13.05
CA PHE A 160 -5.97 -2.77 13.36
C PHE A 160 -6.32 -4.22 13.03
N ALA A 161 -5.81 -4.78 11.92
CA ALA A 161 -6.01 -6.18 11.58
C ALA A 161 -5.33 -7.15 12.56
N MET A 162 -4.20 -6.76 13.16
CA MET A 162 -3.51 -7.56 14.20
C MET A 162 -4.16 -7.41 15.60
N MET A 163 -4.96 -6.37 15.83
CA MET A 163 -5.67 -6.14 17.11
C MET A 163 -7.11 -6.70 17.11
N GLY A 164 -7.71 -6.87 15.93
CA GLY A 164 -9.05 -7.43 15.76
C GLY A 164 -9.03 -8.91 15.38
N GLY A 165 -8.55 -9.79 16.26
CA GLY A 165 -8.85 -11.24 16.28
C GLY A 165 -8.64 -12.09 15.00
N GLY A 166 -8.07 -11.56 13.92
CA GLY A 166 -7.99 -12.22 12.62
C GLY A 166 -6.78 -13.12 12.45
N GLN A 167 -6.45 -13.97 13.44
CA GLN A 167 -5.35 -14.94 13.33
C GLN A 167 -5.74 -16.22 12.58
N GLU A 168 -7.01 -16.49 12.30
CA GLU A 168 -7.42 -17.83 11.82
C GLU A 168 -7.23 -18.09 10.31
N HIS A 169 -6.96 -17.07 9.48
CA HIS A 169 -6.90 -17.29 8.02
C HIS A 169 -5.54 -17.77 7.47
N TRP A 170 -4.44 -17.65 8.23
CA TRP A 170 -3.11 -18.09 7.75
C TRP A 170 -2.78 -19.54 8.11
N ARG A 171 -3.44 -20.16 9.09
CA ARG A 171 -3.20 -21.57 9.45
C ARG A 171 -3.88 -22.60 8.55
N ARG A 172 -4.83 -22.20 7.68
CA ARG A 172 -5.51 -23.10 6.74
C ARG A 172 -4.93 -23.12 5.33
N ARG A 173 -3.90 -22.30 5.05
CA ARG A 173 -3.30 -22.13 3.72
C ARG A 173 -1.77 -22.24 3.77
N GLY A 174 -1.28 -23.28 4.43
CA GLY A 174 0.16 -23.51 4.57
C GLY A 174 0.46 -24.80 5.32
N GLY A 175 -0.04 -25.93 4.83
CA GLY A 175 0.52 -27.25 5.16
C GLY A 175 1.59 -27.56 4.13
N TRP A 176 2.85 -27.25 4.44
CA TRP A 176 4.02 -27.85 3.79
C TRP A 176 4.59 -28.86 4.77
N ASP A 177 3.85 -29.94 5.03
CA ASP A 177 4.34 -31.13 5.72
C ASP A 177 3.52 -32.32 5.21
N GLU A 178 3.95 -32.87 4.07
CA GLU A 178 4.31 -34.30 3.92
C GLU A 178 4.53 -34.64 2.43
N PRO A 179 5.74 -35.08 2.02
CA PRO A 179 5.90 -35.80 0.78
C PRO A 179 5.29 -37.21 0.95
N GLU A 180 4.24 -37.50 0.19
CA GLU A 180 3.70 -38.86 0.11
C GLU A 180 4.79 -39.85 -0.34
N GLY A 181 5.14 -40.77 0.57
CA GLY A 181 5.53 -42.15 0.29
C GLY A 181 6.56 -42.41 -0.81
N PHE A 182 7.84 -42.17 -0.52
CA PHE A 182 8.89 -43.02 -1.08
C PHE A 182 8.87 -44.34 -0.30
N ALA A 183 8.28 -45.38 -0.88
CA ALA A 183 8.46 -46.74 -0.38
C ALA A 183 9.87 -47.24 -0.80
N PRO A 184 10.71 -47.72 0.13
CA PRO A 184 11.90 -48.46 -0.25
C PRO A 184 11.47 -49.86 -0.70
N GLU A 185 11.55 -50.12 -1.99
CA GLU A 185 11.37 -51.45 -2.57
C GLU A 185 12.70 -52.21 -2.46
N ASP A 186 12.94 -52.82 -1.29
CA ASP A 186 14.05 -53.75 -1.08
C ASP A 186 13.49 -55.12 -0.63
N GLY A 187 13.22 -55.98 -1.63
CA GLY A 187 13.52 -57.42 -1.69
C GLY A 187 13.01 -58.40 -0.63
N ASP A 188 12.31 -59.45 -1.09
CA ASP A 188 12.56 -60.81 -0.62
C ASP A 188 12.44 -61.81 -1.80
N PRO A 189 13.41 -62.73 -2.01
CA PRO A 189 13.46 -63.65 -3.14
C PRO A 189 12.88 -65.02 -2.74
N SER A 190 11.78 -65.44 -3.37
CA SER A 190 11.34 -66.84 -3.36
C SER A 190 10.32 -67.08 -4.46
N GLY A 191 10.72 -67.83 -5.48
CA GLY A 191 9.81 -68.30 -6.53
C GLY A 191 8.82 -69.36 -6.04
N PRO A 192 7.92 -69.78 -6.93
CA PRO A 192 7.75 -71.22 -7.12
C PRO A 192 7.85 -71.63 -8.59
N ASN A 193 8.49 -72.77 -8.79
CA ASN A 193 8.65 -73.54 -10.01
C ASN A 193 7.35 -74.27 -10.39
N GLU A 194 7.18 -74.52 -11.70
CA GLU A 194 6.30 -75.52 -12.36
C GLU A 194 4.76 -75.32 -12.22
N ARG A 195 3.96 -75.40 -13.29
CA ARG A 195 3.96 -76.32 -14.44
C ARG A 195 3.46 -75.67 -15.73
#